data_AF-A0A814JAR0-F1
#
_entry.id   AF-A0A814JAR0-F1
#
_cell.length_a   1.000
_cell.length_b   1.000
_cell.length_c   1.000
_cell.angle_alpha   90.00
_cell.angle_beta   90.00
_cell.angle_gamma   90.00
#
_symmetry.space_group_name_H-M   'P 1'
#
loop_
_entity.id
_entity.type
_entity.pdbx_description
1 polymer ?
#
loop_
_entity_poly.entity_id
_entity_poly.type
_entity_poly.pdbx_seq_one_letter_code
_entity_poly.pdbx_strand_id
1 'polypeptide(L)'
;MAFSYGAQQCAATKDDMTDAYELGSEMAREQLSAEDRHLLENIGDDAVIVVPGTYDHIHQVLTSLKIPFKTVHQEELLTYALRPADQTVYVNCANSFPAAVARRLRKFVDDGGQLITTDWALKNVLEVAFGEFVRHNGRMTGDEVVGIQVNDPTNPIVAGFLPAAKHVDPQWWLESSSYPIEIVDAQRVRVLIKSNELRQKYNSYAVLITFDCGKGNVIHMISHFYLQRSETRGERHKMSSEQFAMDMNASEGIKAKAKKMSHLNYAQAQSSATSSAFIYNQLAERMKKKSSNN
;
A
#
# COMPACT_ATOMS: atom_id res chain seq x y z
N MET A 1 -10.20 18.25 31.17
CA MET A 1 -8.75 17.99 31.18
C MET A 1 -8.39 17.28 29.89
N ALA A 2 -7.72 17.97 28.96
CA ALA A 2 -7.23 17.36 27.74
C ALA A 2 -5.86 16.74 28.03
N PHE A 3 -5.76 15.40 27.96
CA PHE A 3 -4.47 14.72 27.99
C PHE A 3 -3.81 14.91 26.63
N SER A 4 -2.81 15.77 26.53
CA SER A 4 -1.88 15.76 25.40
C SER A 4 -0.92 14.59 25.59
N TYR A 5 -1.24 13.43 25.03
CA TYR A 5 -0.24 12.39 24.83
C TYR A 5 0.74 12.91 23.77
N GLY A 6 1.94 13.32 24.18
CA GLY A 6 3.01 13.66 23.26
C GLY A 6 3.45 12.39 22.53
N ALA A 7 2.98 12.20 21.30
CA ALA A 7 3.48 11.14 20.43
C ALA A 7 4.95 11.43 20.09
N GLN A 8 5.84 10.50 20.44
CA GLN A 8 7.23 10.59 20.03
C GLN A 8 7.41 9.86 18.71
N GLN A 9 7.94 10.58 17.74
CA GLN A 9 8.20 10.06 16.40
C GLN A 9 9.47 9.21 16.41
N CYS A 10 9.41 8.04 15.79
CA CYS A 10 10.61 7.28 15.50
C CYS A 10 11.21 7.81 14.20
N ALA A 11 12.34 8.53 14.31
CA ALA A 11 13.13 8.88 13.12
C ALA A 11 13.79 7.61 12.61
N ALA A 12 13.16 6.92 11.67
CA ALA A 12 13.74 5.76 11.01
C ALA A 12 14.84 6.20 10.04
N THR A 13 16.02 5.60 10.16
CA THR A 13 17.06 5.72 9.13
C THR A 13 16.67 4.93 7.88
N LYS A 14 17.36 5.16 6.76
CA LYS A 14 17.17 4.35 5.54
C LYS A 14 17.47 2.87 5.79
N ASP A 15 18.41 2.58 6.69
CA ASP A 15 18.78 1.22 7.06
C ASP A 15 17.66 0.58 7.90
N ASP A 16 17.07 1.33 8.85
CA ASP A 16 15.92 0.85 9.64
C ASP A 16 14.72 0.49 8.75
N MET A 17 14.47 1.29 7.71
CA MET A 17 13.38 1.02 6.76
C MET A 17 13.64 -0.24 5.94
N THR A 18 14.88 -0.47 5.56
CA THR A 18 15.27 -1.68 4.80
C THR A 18 15.09 -2.92 5.65
N ASP A 19 15.59 -2.90 6.89
CA ASP A 19 15.46 -4.01 7.85
C ASP A 19 14.00 -4.24 8.23
N ALA A 20 13.21 -3.18 8.42
CA ALA A 20 11.79 -3.28 8.68
C ALA A 20 11.05 -3.98 7.53
N TYR A 21 11.35 -3.63 6.26
CA TYR A 21 10.76 -4.31 5.11
C TYR A 21 11.25 -5.73 4.94
N GLU A 22 12.51 -6.02 5.26
CA GLU A 22 13.02 -7.39 5.25
C GLU A 22 12.24 -8.26 6.25
N LEU A 23 12.09 -7.82 7.50
CA LEU A 23 11.33 -8.53 8.52
C LEU A 23 9.83 -8.62 8.17
N GLY A 24 9.23 -7.49 7.79
CA GLY A 24 7.81 -7.39 7.48
C GLY A 24 7.40 -8.24 6.27
N SER A 25 8.26 -8.34 5.26
CA SER A 25 8.01 -9.17 4.08
C SER A 25 8.07 -10.66 4.39
N GLU A 26 8.97 -11.11 5.26
CA GLU A 26 9.03 -12.51 5.70
C GLU A 26 7.81 -12.87 6.54
N MET A 27 7.43 -11.99 7.48
CA MET A 27 6.22 -12.15 8.28
C MET A 27 4.97 -12.25 7.42
N ALA A 28 4.79 -11.33 6.46
CA ALA A 28 3.66 -11.35 5.55
C ALA A 28 3.66 -12.60 4.66
N ARG A 29 4.83 -13.03 4.16
CA ARG A 29 4.97 -14.23 3.32
C ARG A 29 4.60 -15.51 4.07
N GLU A 30 4.91 -15.58 5.37
CA GLU A 30 4.57 -16.75 6.19
C GLU A 30 3.05 -16.93 6.34
N GLN A 31 2.30 -15.85 6.35
CA GLN A 31 0.82 -15.85 6.45
C GLN A 31 0.12 -16.20 5.13
N LEU A 32 0.83 -16.22 4.00
CA LEU A 32 0.25 -16.58 2.71
C LEU A 32 -0.15 -18.06 2.68
N SER A 33 -1.27 -18.34 2.00
CA SER A 33 -1.64 -19.70 1.66
C SER A 33 -0.58 -20.35 0.75
N ALA A 34 -0.53 -21.68 0.74
CA ALA A 34 0.38 -22.40 -0.16
C ALA A 34 0.13 -22.08 -1.64
N GLU A 35 -1.15 -21.87 -2.00
CA GLU A 35 -1.56 -21.47 -3.35
C GLU A 35 -1.04 -20.06 -3.69
N ASP A 36 -1.27 -19.07 -2.84
CA ASP A 36 -0.83 -17.69 -3.07
C ASP A 36 0.69 -17.60 -3.18
N ARG A 37 1.40 -18.33 -2.31
CA ARG A 37 2.86 -18.40 -2.34
C ARG A 37 3.35 -18.98 -3.67
N HIS A 38 2.74 -20.07 -4.15
CA HIS A 38 3.08 -20.68 -5.42
C HIS A 38 2.81 -19.74 -6.61
N LEU A 39 1.68 -19.02 -6.62
CA LEU A 39 1.36 -18.05 -7.66
C LEU A 39 2.39 -16.91 -7.72
N LEU A 40 2.79 -16.40 -6.56
CA LEU A 40 3.76 -15.30 -6.46
C LEU A 40 5.19 -15.75 -6.80
N GLU A 41 5.56 -17.00 -6.51
CA GLU A 41 6.86 -17.58 -6.91
C GLU A 41 6.97 -17.76 -8.43
N ASN A 42 5.85 -17.87 -9.14
CA ASN A 42 5.78 -18.03 -10.59
C ASN A 42 5.29 -16.78 -11.31
N ILE A 43 5.35 -15.61 -10.66
CA ILE A 43 5.01 -14.35 -11.30
C ILE A 43 6.04 -14.02 -12.39
N GLY A 44 5.58 -13.60 -13.57
CA GLY A 44 6.46 -13.26 -14.68
C GLY A 44 7.24 -11.97 -14.45
N ASP A 45 8.45 -11.88 -15.01
CA ASP A 45 9.40 -10.77 -14.77
C ASP A 45 8.87 -9.38 -15.14
N ASP A 46 7.88 -9.32 -16.02
CA ASP A 46 7.25 -8.11 -16.51
C ASP A 46 5.73 -8.07 -16.24
N ALA A 47 5.24 -8.89 -15.31
CA ALA A 47 3.87 -8.82 -14.80
C ALA A 47 3.65 -7.58 -13.92
N VAL A 48 4.71 -7.07 -13.29
CA VAL A 48 4.66 -5.84 -12.49
C VAL A 48 5.43 -4.75 -13.22
N ILE A 49 4.74 -3.65 -13.55
CA ILE A 49 5.34 -2.46 -14.12
C ILE A 49 5.38 -1.37 -13.05
N VAL A 50 6.54 -0.76 -12.84
CA VAL A 50 6.71 0.36 -11.92
C VAL A 50 6.97 1.62 -12.71
N VAL A 51 6.12 2.62 -12.50
CA VAL A 51 6.25 3.96 -13.04
C VAL A 51 6.78 4.84 -11.90
N PRO A 52 8.05 5.29 -11.97
CA PRO A 52 8.66 6.05 -10.90
C PRO A 52 7.90 7.35 -10.61
N GLY A 53 7.89 7.74 -9.34
CA GLY A 53 7.28 8.96 -8.83
C GLY A 53 8.33 9.91 -8.27
N THR A 54 7.87 10.91 -7.52
CA THR A 54 8.71 11.94 -6.90
C THR A 54 9.29 11.48 -5.56
N TYR A 55 8.46 10.92 -4.67
CA TYR A 55 8.85 10.57 -3.30
C TYR A 55 8.67 9.08 -2.98
N ASP A 56 7.66 8.41 -3.54
CA ASP A 56 7.41 7.00 -3.27
C ASP A 56 8.35 6.07 -4.05
N HIS A 57 8.68 4.93 -3.44
CA HIS A 57 9.70 4.00 -3.90
C HIS A 57 9.25 2.53 -3.81
N ILE A 58 8.07 2.19 -4.34
CA ILE A 58 7.56 0.80 -4.37
C ILE A 58 8.59 -0.25 -4.83
N HIS A 59 9.50 0.10 -5.75
CA HIS A 59 10.55 -0.78 -6.23
C HIS A 59 11.45 -1.33 -5.11
N GLN A 60 11.67 -0.56 -4.04
CA GLN A 60 12.45 -1.00 -2.88
C GLN A 60 11.67 -2.04 -2.07
N VAL A 61 10.36 -1.82 -1.90
CA VAL A 61 9.47 -2.80 -1.25
C VAL A 61 9.39 -4.09 -2.08
N LEU A 62 9.13 -4.00 -3.38
CA LEU A 62 9.10 -5.16 -4.29
C LEU A 62 10.40 -5.96 -4.27
N THR A 63 11.55 -5.27 -4.16
CA THR A 63 12.85 -5.92 -4.01
C THR A 63 12.92 -6.74 -2.72
N SER A 64 12.51 -6.18 -1.57
CA SER A 64 12.43 -6.92 -0.30
C SER A 64 11.47 -8.11 -0.37
N LEU A 65 10.34 -7.95 -1.07
CA LEU A 65 9.35 -9.01 -1.28
C LEU A 65 9.79 -10.06 -2.31
N LYS A 66 10.93 -9.84 -3.00
CA LYS A 66 11.43 -10.70 -4.09
C LYS A 66 10.42 -10.86 -5.23
N ILE A 67 9.66 -9.79 -5.50
CA ILE A 67 8.75 -9.73 -6.64
C ILE A 67 9.48 -9.06 -7.79
N PRO A 68 9.64 -9.72 -8.95
CA PRO A 68 10.25 -9.10 -10.11
C PRO A 68 9.36 -7.99 -10.66
N PHE A 69 10.00 -6.94 -11.17
CA PHE A 69 9.31 -5.80 -11.75
C PHE A 69 10.14 -5.18 -12.87
N LYS A 70 9.45 -4.44 -13.73
CA LYS A 70 10.09 -3.63 -14.77
C LYS A 70 9.77 -2.16 -14.56
N THR A 71 10.80 -1.33 -14.53
CA THR A 71 10.64 0.12 -14.52
C THR A 71 10.31 0.63 -15.92
N VAL A 72 9.28 1.46 -16.04
CA VAL A 72 8.90 2.15 -17.27
C VAL A 72 8.59 3.60 -16.92
N HIS A 73 9.29 4.54 -17.54
CA HIS A 73 9.08 5.97 -17.27
C HIS A 73 7.81 6.49 -17.95
N GLN A 74 7.24 7.57 -17.41
CA GLN A 74 5.95 8.10 -17.87
C GLN A 74 5.95 8.52 -19.35
N GLU A 75 7.10 8.94 -19.88
CA GLU A 75 7.31 9.30 -21.28
C GLU A 75 7.33 8.08 -22.22
N GLU A 76 7.75 6.91 -21.70
CA GLU A 76 7.78 5.65 -22.42
C GLU A 76 6.39 4.98 -22.43
N LEU A 77 5.56 5.30 -21.43
CA LEU A 77 4.19 4.82 -21.30
C LEU A 77 3.27 5.30 -22.42
N LEU A 78 3.66 5.99 -23.48
CA LEU A 78 2.79 6.15 -24.67
C LEU A 78 3.02 5.08 -25.73
N THR A 79 4.21 4.50 -25.77
CA THR A 79 4.64 3.54 -26.79
C THR A 79 4.87 2.15 -26.23
N TYR A 80 5.09 2.02 -24.91
CA TYR A 80 5.31 0.75 -24.24
C TYR A 80 4.15 -0.23 -24.46
N ALA A 81 4.42 -1.48 -24.87
CA ALA A 81 3.38 -2.47 -25.10
C ALA A 81 2.85 -3.05 -23.77
N LEU A 82 1.87 -2.37 -23.17
CA LEU A 82 1.17 -2.84 -21.98
C LEU A 82 0.31 -4.07 -22.31
N ARG A 83 0.22 -5.01 -21.37
CA ARG A 83 -0.56 -6.25 -21.44
C ARG A 83 -1.64 -6.27 -20.35
N PRO A 84 -2.84 -5.77 -20.66
CA PRO A 84 -3.96 -5.70 -19.71
C PRO A 84 -4.35 -7.04 -19.09
N ALA A 85 -4.11 -8.17 -19.75
CA ALA A 85 -4.54 -9.47 -19.26
C ALA A 85 -3.79 -9.93 -17.99
N ASP A 86 -2.54 -9.51 -17.81
CA ASP A 86 -1.69 -10.05 -16.74
C ASP A 86 -0.78 -9.03 -16.05
N GLN A 87 -0.80 -7.77 -16.46
CA GLN A 87 0.00 -6.75 -15.81
C GLN A 87 -0.74 -6.02 -14.69
N THR A 88 0.04 -5.66 -13.69
CA THR A 88 -0.25 -4.63 -12.70
C THR A 88 0.72 -3.47 -12.92
N VAL A 89 0.20 -2.26 -13.08
CA VAL A 89 0.97 -1.03 -13.22
C VAL A 89 0.89 -0.26 -11.91
N TYR A 90 2.04 -0.05 -11.28
CA TYR A 90 2.20 0.87 -10.16
C TYR A 90 2.60 2.24 -10.67
N VAL A 91 1.88 3.28 -10.27
CA VAL A 91 2.27 4.68 -10.44
C VAL A 91 2.52 5.28 -9.07
N ASN A 92 3.79 5.44 -8.74
CA ASN A 92 4.20 6.12 -7.51
C ASN A 92 3.76 7.59 -7.55
N CYS A 93 3.75 8.25 -6.38
CA CYS A 93 3.29 9.63 -6.24
C CYS A 93 3.88 10.54 -7.34
N ALA A 94 3.01 11.12 -8.16
CA ALA A 94 3.41 11.86 -9.34
C ALA A 94 3.02 13.32 -9.18
N ASN A 95 4.00 14.21 -8.96
CA ASN A 95 3.76 15.65 -8.86
C ASN A 95 3.27 16.26 -10.19
N SER A 96 3.69 15.65 -11.30
CA SER A 96 3.22 15.96 -12.64
C SER A 96 3.04 14.66 -13.40
N PHE A 97 1.97 14.54 -14.17
CA PHE A 97 1.76 13.38 -15.02
C PHE A 97 1.06 13.81 -16.32
N PRO A 98 1.59 13.46 -17.51
CA PRO A 98 0.97 13.91 -18.76
C PRO A 98 -0.45 13.35 -18.92
N ALA A 99 -1.43 14.21 -19.22
CA ALA A 99 -2.84 13.80 -19.33
C ALA A 99 -3.07 12.74 -20.42
N ALA A 100 -2.26 12.74 -21.49
CA ALA A 100 -2.31 11.71 -22.51
C ALA A 100 -1.90 10.33 -21.97
N VAL A 101 -0.92 10.28 -21.07
CA VAL A 101 -0.46 9.05 -20.42
C VAL A 101 -1.51 8.57 -19.42
N ALA A 102 -2.11 9.48 -18.63
CA ALA A 102 -3.20 9.14 -17.72
C ALA A 102 -4.39 8.50 -18.46
N ARG A 103 -4.79 9.07 -19.61
CA ARG A 103 -5.83 8.47 -20.48
C ARG A 103 -5.41 7.13 -21.09
N ARG A 104 -4.12 6.91 -21.36
CA ARG A 104 -3.64 5.59 -21.79
C ARG A 104 -3.76 4.55 -20.67
N LEU A 105 -3.45 4.93 -19.44
CA LEU A 105 -3.65 4.07 -18.27
C LEU A 105 -5.13 3.74 -18.06
N ARG A 106 -6.05 4.70 -18.29
CA ARG A 106 -7.49 4.40 -18.34
C ARG A 106 -7.79 3.28 -19.32
N LYS A 107 -7.34 3.39 -20.57
CA LYS A 107 -7.55 2.34 -21.58
C LYS A 107 -6.96 0.99 -21.14
N PHE A 108 -5.76 0.98 -20.56
CA PHE A 108 -5.14 -0.23 -20.04
C PHE A 108 -6.03 -0.92 -18.97
N VAL A 109 -6.60 -0.13 -18.05
CA VAL A 109 -7.53 -0.66 -17.04
C VAL A 109 -8.83 -1.14 -17.69
N ASP A 110 -9.42 -0.35 -18.59
CA ASP A 110 -10.66 -0.73 -19.30
C ASP A 110 -10.49 -2.09 -20.02
N ASP A 111 -9.31 -2.35 -20.57
CA ASP A 111 -8.97 -3.58 -21.30
C ASP A 111 -8.64 -4.78 -20.38
N GLY A 112 -8.61 -4.60 -19.05
CA GLY A 112 -8.42 -5.68 -18.07
C GLY A 112 -7.25 -5.49 -17.11
N GLY A 113 -6.47 -4.42 -17.27
CA GLY A 113 -5.28 -4.13 -16.48
C GLY A 113 -5.61 -3.74 -15.04
N GLN A 114 -4.63 -3.90 -14.15
CA GLN A 114 -4.72 -3.38 -12.79
C GLN A 114 -3.81 -2.16 -12.62
N LEU A 115 -4.38 -1.06 -12.15
CA LEU A 115 -3.64 0.17 -11.85
C LEU A 115 -3.60 0.39 -10.34
N ILE A 116 -2.41 0.62 -9.80
CA ILE A 116 -2.21 0.97 -8.40
C ILE A 116 -1.50 2.30 -8.32
N THR A 117 -2.05 3.27 -7.59
CA THR A 117 -1.46 4.60 -7.50
C THR A 117 -1.32 5.09 -6.06
N THR A 118 -0.34 5.96 -5.82
CA THR A 118 -0.12 6.56 -4.49
C THR A 118 -0.19 8.08 -4.50
N ASP A 119 -0.71 8.60 -3.40
CA ASP A 119 -0.71 10.02 -3.01
C ASP A 119 -1.04 10.99 -4.17
N TRP A 120 -0.07 11.82 -4.63
CA TRP A 120 -0.29 12.87 -5.64
C TRP A 120 -0.80 12.37 -6.98
N ALA A 121 -0.67 11.07 -7.24
CA ALA A 121 -1.32 10.45 -8.40
C ALA A 121 -2.85 10.57 -8.35
N LEU A 122 -3.47 10.84 -7.19
CA LEU A 122 -4.90 11.13 -7.09
C LEU A 122 -5.30 12.26 -8.03
N LYS A 123 -4.62 13.39 -7.95
CA LYS A 123 -4.95 14.58 -8.77
C LYS A 123 -4.38 14.44 -10.18
N ASN A 124 -3.15 13.97 -10.31
CA ASN A 124 -2.42 13.99 -11.58
C ASN A 124 -2.74 12.81 -12.50
N VAL A 125 -3.25 11.70 -11.96
CA VAL A 125 -3.62 10.49 -12.72
C VAL A 125 -5.10 10.21 -12.58
N LEU A 126 -5.60 10.03 -11.35
CA LEU A 126 -6.97 9.54 -11.16
C LEU A 126 -8.02 10.57 -11.50
N GLU A 127 -7.90 11.82 -11.08
CA GLU A 127 -8.89 12.85 -11.41
C GLU A 127 -8.96 13.10 -12.93
N VAL A 128 -7.82 12.97 -13.63
CA VAL A 128 -7.73 13.12 -15.09
C VAL A 128 -8.36 11.95 -15.84
N ALA A 129 -8.21 10.72 -15.33
CA ALA A 129 -8.52 9.49 -16.06
C ALA A 129 -9.76 8.74 -15.53
N PHE A 130 -10.15 9.00 -14.29
CA PHE A 130 -11.17 8.32 -13.49
C PHE A 130 -11.94 9.30 -12.57
N GLY A 131 -12.02 10.58 -12.95
CA GLY A 131 -12.62 11.65 -12.14
C GLY A 131 -14.11 11.43 -11.82
N GLU A 132 -14.80 10.55 -12.54
CA GLU A 132 -16.16 10.13 -12.23
C GLU A 132 -16.27 9.22 -10.99
N PHE A 133 -15.15 8.65 -10.52
CA PHE A 133 -15.09 7.79 -9.34
C PHE A 133 -14.58 8.54 -8.12
N VAL A 134 -13.47 9.26 -8.28
CA VAL A 134 -12.74 9.93 -7.20
C VAL A 134 -12.06 11.20 -7.67
N ARG A 135 -11.83 12.12 -6.74
CA ARG A 135 -11.06 13.35 -6.98
C ARG A 135 -10.32 13.81 -5.73
N HIS A 136 -9.43 14.77 -5.90
CA HIS A 136 -8.83 15.47 -4.77
C HIS A 136 -9.86 16.36 -4.08
N ASN A 137 -9.97 16.30 -2.75
CA ASN A 137 -10.94 17.08 -2.00
C ASN A 137 -10.57 18.56 -1.79
N GLY A 138 -9.46 19.02 -2.38
CA GLY A 138 -8.96 20.38 -2.29
C GLY A 138 -8.15 20.71 -1.01
N ARG A 139 -7.91 19.74 -0.12
CA ARG A 139 -7.09 19.91 1.10
C ARG A 139 -5.77 19.17 1.01
N MET A 140 -4.82 19.51 1.86
CA MET A 140 -3.51 18.86 1.91
C MET A 140 -3.23 18.43 3.34
N THR A 141 -2.64 17.25 3.54
CA THR A 141 -2.30 16.79 4.89
C THR A 141 -1.08 17.52 5.44
N GLY A 142 -0.94 17.56 6.76
CA GLY A 142 0.34 17.80 7.42
C GLY A 142 1.27 16.59 7.31
N ASP A 143 2.49 16.74 7.85
CA ASP A 143 3.38 15.60 8.11
C ASP A 143 2.90 14.87 9.36
N GLU A 144 2.20 13.75 9.21
CA GLU A 144 1.60 13.06 10.35
C GLU A 144 1.44 11.56 10.13
N VAL A 145 1.47 10.82 11.23
CA VAL A 145 1.00 9.43 11.25
C VAL A 145 -0.48 9.44 11.57
N VAL A 146 -1.28 8.55 10.98
CA VAL A 146 -2.71 8.39 11.31
C VAL A 146 -3.02 6.96 11.69
N GLY A 147 -3.89 6.77 12.67
CA GLY A 147 -4.46 5.46 12.95
C GLY A 147 -5.37 5.01 11.81
N ILE A 148 -5.22 3.76 11.38
CA ILE A 148 -6.00 3.16 10.30
C ILE A 148 -6.91 2.04 10.80
N GLN A 149 -8.00 1.77 10.08
CA GLN A 149 -8.91 0.66 10.34
C GLN A 149 -9.27 -0.04 9.04
N VAL A 150 -9.23 -1.38 9.03
CA VAL A 150 -9.79 -2.17 7.93
C VAL A 150 -11.31 -2.00 7.95
N ASN A 151 -11.86 -1.59 6.81
CA ASN A 151 -13.28 -1.32 6.64
C ASN A 151 -14.03 -2.51 6.01
N ASP A 152 -13.35 -3.31 5.18
CA ASP A 152 -13.87 -4.56 4.61
C ASP A 152 -12.85 -5.69 4.84
N PRO A 153 -12.88 -6.36 6.01
CA PRO A 153 -11.91 -7.39 6.37
C PRO A 153 -12.07 -8.69 5.57
N THR A 154 -13.17 -8.83 4.82
CA THR A 154 -13.41 -10.00 3.96
C THR A 154 -12.85 -9.81 2.56
N ASN A 155 -12.50 -8.57 2.18
CA ASN A 155 -11.90 -8.30 0.90
C ASN A 155 -10.52 -8.96 0.81
N PRO A 156 -10.24 -9.81 -0.20
CA PRO A 156 -8.98 -10.52 -0.30
C PRO A 156 -7.73 -9.64 -0.28
N ILE A 157 -7.82 -8.38 -0.74
CA ILE A 157 -6.70 -7.42 -0.75
C ILE A 157 -6.23 -7.09 0.68
N VAL A 158 -7.16 -7.03 1.65
CA VAL A 158 -6.89 -6.69 3.06
C VAL A 158 -7.28 -7.82 4.02
N ALA A 159 -7.48 -9.02 3.51
CA ALA A 159 -7.70 -10.21 4.32
C ALA A 159 -6.38 -10.56 5.04
N GLY A 160 -6.46 -10.84 6.34
CA GLY A 160 -5.28 -11.11 7.17
C GLY A 160 -4.31 -9.93 7.33
N PHE A 161 -4.71 -8.73 6.87
CA PHE A 161 -3.88 -7.52 6.88
C PHE A 161 -3.44 -7.10 8.27
N LEU A 162 -4.31 -7.32 9.24
CA LEU A 162 -4.06 -7.10 10.64
C LEU A 162 -4.39 -8.40 11.36
N PRO A 163 -3.62 -8.80 12.39
CA PRO A 163 -3.98 -9.94 13.20
C PRO A 163 -5.35 -9.70 13.85
N ALA A 164 -6.07 -10.79 14.14
CA ALA A 164 -7.26 -10.76 14.99
C ALA A 164 -6.95 -10.36 16.46
N ALA A 165 -5.68 -10.06 16.78
CA ALA A 165 -5.26 -9.55 18.06
C ALA A 165 -6.02 -8.25 18.37
N LYS A 166 -6.72 -8.22 19.51
CA LYS A 166 -7.31 -6.98 20.00
C LYS A 166 -6.18 -5.96 20.23
N HIS A 167 -6.39 -4.70 19.81
CA HIS A 167 -5.52 -3.56 20.12
C HIS A 167 -4.19 -3.46 19.35
N VAL A 168 -4.15 -3.84 18.07
CA VAL A 168 -2.97 -3.59 17.22
C VAL A 168 -2.80 -2.12 16.79
N ASP A 169 -3.82 -1.27 16.90
CA ASP A 169 -3.80 0.17 16.62
C ASP A 169 -2.88 0.60 15.44
N PRO A 170 -3.03 -0.05 14.26
CA PRO A 170 -2.10 0.13 13.15
C PRO A 170 -2.10 1.56 12.66
N GLN A 171 -0.95 1.97 12.13
CA GLN A 171 -0.73 3.33 11.72
C GLN A 171 0.00 3.38 10.39
N TRP A 172 -0.38 4.35 9.57
CA TRP A 172 0.33 4.70 8.35
C TRP A 172 0.69 6.17 8.34
N TRP A 173 1.82 6.45 7.71
CA TRP A 173 2.31 7.81 7.56
C TRP A 173 1.68 8.51 6.37
N LEU A 174 1.28 9.76 6.57
CA LEU A 174 0.89 10.69 5.53
C LEU A 174 1.99 11.74 5.44
N GLU A 175 2.61 11.84 4.26
CA GLU A 175 3.60 12.88 4.00
C GLU A 175 2.95 14.26 4.10
N SER A 176 3.74 15.28 4.41
CA SER A 176 3.29 16.66 4.23
C SER A 176 2.77 16.81 2.81
N SER A 177 1.58 17.37 2.66
CA SER A 177 0.94 17.59 1.38
C SER A 177 0.34 16.36 0.70
N SER A 178 0.07 15.28 1.41
CA SER A 178 -0.68 14.16 0.81
C SER A 178 -2.10 14.59 0.41
N TYR A 179 -2.69 13.95 -0.61
CA TYR A 179 -3.98 14.35 -1.20
C TYR A 179 -5.17 13.54 -0.66
N PRO A 180 -6.01 14.10 0.23
CA PRO A 180 -7.17 13.39 0.75
C PRO A 180 -8.22 13.15 -0.34
N ILE A 181 -8.78 11.94 -0.28
CA ILE A 181 -9.65 11.38 -1.32
C ILE A 181 -11.08 11.85 -1.11
N GLU A 182 -11.68 12.45 -2.13
CA GLU A 182 -13.13 12.58 -2.23
C GLU A 182 -13.69 11.45 -3.09
N ILE A 183 -14.67 10.73 -2.55
CA ILE A 183 -15.39 9.68 -3.28
C ILE A 183 -16.56 10.33 -4.00
N VAL A 184 -16.50 10.37 -5.33
CA VAL A 184 -17.55 10.94 -6.19
C VAL A 184 -18.67 9.92 -6.38
N ASP A 185 -18.32 8.65 -6.59
CA ASP A 185 -19.28 7.56 -6.77
C ASP A 185 -19.18 6.52 -5.64
N ALA A 186 -19.99 6.72 -4.61
CA ALA A 186 -20.02 5.84 -3.43
C ALA A 186 -20.63 4.45 -3.71
N GLN A 187 -21.28 4.24 -4.87
CA GLN A 187 -21.82 2.92 -5.23
C GLN A 187 -20.75 2.03 -5.87
N ARG A 188 -19.81 2.63 -6.60
CA ARG A 188 -18.76 1.90 -7.31
C ARG A 188 -17.41 1.88 -6.58
N VAL A 189 -17.14 2.87 -5.75
CA VAL A 189 -15.89 2.95 -4.98
C VAL A 189 -16.03 2.27 -3.64
N ARG A 190 -15.13 1.32 -3.36
CA ARG A 190 -15.06 0.60 -2.09
C ARG A 190 -13.89 1.14 -1.27
N VAL A 191 -14.15 1.52 -0.03
CA VAL A 191 -13.10 1.89 0.94
C VAL A 191 -12.67 0.64 1.69
N LEU A 192 -11.41 0.24 1.49
CA LEU A 192 -10.82 -0.94 2.12
C LEU A 192 -10.19 -0.61 3.48
N ILE A 193 -9.52 0.55 3.56
CA ILE A 193 -8.91 1.07 4.79
C ILE A 193 -9.40 2.50 5.00
N LYS A 194 -9.79 2.82 6.23
CA LYS A 194 -10.23 4.15 6.64
C LYS A 194 -9.42 4.71 7.80
N SER A 195 -9.53 6.00 8.03
CA SER A 195 -9.02 6.69 9.22
C SER A 195 -10.03 7.71 9.75
N ASN A 196 -10.37 7.57 11.03
CA ASN A 196 -11.20 8.56 11.73
C ASN A 196 -10.47 9.89 11.94
N GLU A 197 -9.14 9.87 12.11
CA GLU A 197 -8.32 11.07 12.26
C GLU A 197 -8.33 11.90 10.96
N LEU A 198 -8.15 11.22 9.82
CA LEU A 198 -8.26 11.85 8.50
C LEU A 198 -9.63 12.52 8.33
N ARG A 199 -10.71 11.84 8.76
CA ARG A 199 -12.08 12.37 8.65
C ARG A 199 -12.23 13.68 9.40
N GLN A 200 -11.74 13.72 10.63
CA GLN A 200 -11.85 14.88 11.51
C GLN A 200 -11.03 16.08 11.02
N LYS A 201 -9.79 15.83 10.58
CA LYS A 201 -8.86 16.90 10.19
C LYS A 201 -9.07 17.39 8.75
N TYR A 202 -9.34 16.46 7.84
CA TYR A 202 -9.26 16.71 6.39
C TYR A 202 -10.56 16.47 5.65
N ASN A 203 -11.67 16.15 6.32
CA ASN A 203 -12.95 15.85 5.67
C ASN A 203 -12.85 14.76 4.57
N SER A 204 -11.94 13.81 4.77
CA SER A 204 -11.79 12.60 3.97
C SER A 204 -11.48 11.47 4.94
N TYR A 205 -12.06 10.30 4.77
CA TYR A 205 -11.82 9.18 5.69
C TYR A 205 -11.12 8.01 4.99
N ALA A 206 -11.02 8.04 3.67
CA ALA A 206 -10.50 6.94 2.88
C ALA A 206 -8.97 6.98 2.86
N VAL A 207 -8.34 5.86 3.19
CA VAL A 207 -6.90 5.68 3.17
C VAL A 207 -6.49 4.79 2.00
N LEU A 208 -7.22 3.69 1.79
CA LEU A 208 -7.06 2.77 0.67
C LEU A 208 -8.43 2.50 0.07
N ILE A 209 -8.55 2.70 -1.24
CA ILE A 209 -9.77 2.46 -2.01
C ILE A 209 -9.53 1.51 -3.17
N THR A 210 -10.59 0.89 -3.65
CA THR A 210 -10.58 0.13 -4.90
C THR A 210 -11.89 0.35 -5.65
N PHE A 211 -11.83 0.32 -6.98
CA PHE A 211 -13.00 0.30 -7.85
C PHE A 211 -12.71 -0.43 -9.15
N ASP A 212 -13.74 -1.04 -9.70
CA ASP A 212 -13.68 -1.72 -10.99
C ASP A 212 -13.93 -0.71 -12.12
N CYS A 213 -13.22 -0.85 -13.23
CA CYS A 213 -13.37 0.00 -14.40
C CYS A 213 -13.14 -0.81 -15.69
N GLY A 214 -14.15 -0.87 -16.56
CA GLY A 214 -14.16 -1.81 -17.67
C GLY A 214 -13.96 -3.25 -17.19
N LYS A 215 -12.92 -3.91 -17.69
CA LYS A 215 -12.55 -5.29 -17.29
C LYS A 215 -11.49 -5.35 -16.19
N GLY A 216 -10.91 -4.22 -15.83
CA GLY A 216 -9.82 -4.11 -14.87
C GLY A 216 -10.25 -3.46 -13.55
N ASN A 217 -9.27 -3.12 -12.73
CA ASN A 217 -9.51 -2.46 -11.45
C ASN A 217 -8.42 -1.42 -11.13
N VAL A 218 -8.82 -0.43 -10.34
CA VAL A 218 -7.93 0.61 -9.81
C VAL A 218 -7.88 0.48 -8.29
N ILE A 219 -6.68 0.55 -7.73
CA ILE A 219 -6.44 0.66 -6.29
C ILE A 219 -5.69 1.97 -6.05
N HIS A 220 -6.11 2.74 -5.06
CA HIS A 220 -5.45 3.98 -4.71
C HIS A 220 -5.26 4.11 -3.21
N MET A 221 -4.07 4.59 -2.83
CA MET A 221 -3.65 4.81 -1.46
C MET A 221 -3.20 6.27 -1.29
N ILE A 222 -3.68 6.93 -0.24
CA ILE A 222 -3.22 8.30 0.11
C ILE A 222 -1.78 8.34 0.65
N SER A 223 -1.32 7.24 1.23
CA SER A 223 0.03 7.07 1.78
C SER A 223 1.04 6.59 0.72
N HIS A 224 2.29 6.41 1.12
CA HIS A 224 3.37 5.87 0.30
C HIS A 224 3.63 4.40 0.61
N PHE A 225 4.07 3.63 -0.38
CA PHE A 225 4.45 2.24 -0.14
C PHE A 225 5.71 2.16 0.70
N TYR A 226 6.81 2.76 0.26
CA TYR A 226 8.10 2.56 0.93
C TYR A 226 8.29 3.46 2.14
N LEU A 227 7.98 4.74 2.01
CA LEU A 227 8.17 5.70 3.09
C LEU A 227 7.06 5.50 4.11
N GLN A 228 7.31 4.70 5.14
CA GLN A 228 6.42 4.55 6.27
C GLN A 228 7.13 5.05 7.53
N ARG A 229 6.51 6.02 8.20
CA ARG A 229 6.89 6.43 9.56
C ARG A 229 5.88 5.90 10.54
N SER A 230 6.36 5.60 11.73
CA SER A 230 5.56 5.08 12.83
C SER A 230 5.70 5.99 14.05
N GLU A 231 4.62 6.11 14.82
CA GLU A 231 4.62 6.85 16.07
C GLU A 231 4.41 5.92 17.26
N THR A 232 5.09 6.20 18.36
CA THR A 232 4.98 5.39 19.58
C THR A 232 3.84 5.87 20.49
N ARG A 233 2.62 5.90 19.96
CA ARG A 233 1.43 6.42 20.67
C ARG A 233 0.99 5.56 21.85
N GLY A 234 1.02 4.24 21.68
CA GLY A 234 0.68 3.26 22.71
C GLY A 234 1.90 2.54 23.25
N GLU A 235 1.78 1.93 24.42
CA GLU A 235 2.86 1.10 24.99
C GLU A 235 3.25 -0.05 24.07
N ARG A 236 2.29 -0.63 23.33
CA ARG A 236 2.56 -1.65 22.31
C ARG A 236 3.50 -1.15 21.22
N HIS A 237 3.34 0.07 20.73
CA HIS A 237 4.19 0.62 19.66
C HIS A 237 5.65 0.75 20.09
N LYS A 238 5.91 0.92 21.39
CA LYS A 238 7.25 0.99 21.99
C LYS A 238 7.89 -0.38 22.22
N MET A 239 7.11 -1.45 22.16
CA MET A 239 7.63 -2.81 22.34
C MET A 239 8.58 -3.17 21.18
N SER A 240 9.31 -4.27 21.34
CA SER A 240 10.24 -4.74 20.30
C SER A 240 9.52 -5.28 19.07
N SER A 241 10.22 -5.28 17.94
CA SER A 241 9.83 -6.06 16.75
C SER A 241 9.68 -7.56 17.07
N GLU A 242 10.45 -8.11 18.01
CA GLU A 242 10.29 -9.48 18.51
C GLU A 242 8.91 -9.70 19.14
N GLN A 243 8.41 -8.76 19.94
CA GLN A 243 7.07 -8.84 20.50
C GLN A 243 5.99 -8.81 19.42
N PHE A 244 6.18 -8.01 18.37
CA PHE A 244 5.29 -8.04 17.21
C PHE A 244 5.30 -9.40 16.52
N ALA A 245 6.48 -10.00 16.29
CA ALA A 245 6.60 -11.34 15.72
C ALA A 245 5.93 -12.42 16.59
N MET A 246 6.01 -12.29 17.92
CA MET A 246 5.30 -13.17 18.86
C MET A 246 3.78 -13.00 18.75
N ASP A 247 3.28 -11.77 18.72
CA ASP A 247 1.85 -11.46 18.59
C ASP A 247 1.25 -11.96 17.27
N MET A 248 2.05 -11.99 16.21
CA MET A 248 1.69 -12.53 14.90
C MET A 248 1.83 -14.06 14.80
N ASN A 249 2.20 -14.73 15.91
CA ASN A 249 2.49 -16.16 15.95
C ASN A 249 3.49 -16.61 14.87
N ALA A 250 4.51 -15.79 14.61
CA ALA A 250 5.51 -16.08 13.60
C ALA A 250 6.37 -17.31 13.98
N SER A 251 7.05 -17.91 13.00
CA SER A 251 7.99 -19.00 13.27
C SER A 251 9.17 -18.56 14.15
N GLU A 252 9.81 -19.54 14.80
CA GLU A 252 11.00 -19.29 15.64
C GLU A 252 12.15 -18.64 14.86
N GLY A 253 12.28 -18.93 13.57
CA GLY A 253 13.26 -18.29 12.70
C GLY A 253 13.03 -16.78 12.57
N ILE A 254 11.78 -16.38 12.31
CA ILE A 254 11.39 -14.97 12.22
C ILE A 254 11.52 -14.27 13.57
N LYS A 255 11.09 -14.90 14.67
CA LYS A 255 11.26 -14.35 16.03
C LYS A 255 12.74 -14.12 16.36
N ALA A 256 13.61 -15.08 16.05
CA ALA A 256 15.04 -14.94 16.26
C ALA A 256 15.67 -13.84 15.40
N LYS A 257 15.16 -13.62 14.17
CA LYS A 257 15.59 -12.51 13.31
C LYS A 257 15.14 -11.17 13.87
N ALA A 258 13.86 -11.03 14.24
CA ALA A 258 13.32 -9.83 14.87
C ALA A 258 14.11 -9.44 16.13
N LYS A 259 14.46 -10.43 16.97
CA LYS A 259 15.32 -10.23 18.15
C LYS A 259 16.70 -9.64 17.82
N LYS A 260 17.30 -10.05 16.70
CA LYS A 260 18.58 -9.49 16.22
C LYS A 260 18.43 -8.07 15.69
N MET A 261 17.27 -7.74 15.13
CA MET A 261 16.88 -6.39 14.70
C MET A 261 16.34 -5.57 15.88
N SER A 262 17.11 -5.49 16.97
CA SER A 262 16.71 -4.87 18.23
C SER A 262 16.53 -3.34 18.16
N HIS A 263 17.01 -2.71 17.08
CA HIS A 263 16.79 -1.31 16.78
C HIS A 263 15.38 -1.02 16.24
N LEU A 264 14.67 -2.05 15.76
CA LEU A 264 13.29 -1.94 15.29
C LEU A 264 12.30 -2.13 16.44
N ASN A 265 11.30 -1.26 16.48
CA ASN A 265 10.16 -1.41 17.38
C ASN A 265 8.96 -2.07 16.70
N TYR A 266 7.94 -2.34 17.51
CA TYR A 266 6.68 -2.96 17.13
C TYR A 266 5.99 -2.20 15.99
N ALA A 267 5.93 -0.87 16.08
CA ALA A 267 5.20 -0.07 15.10
C ALA A 267 5.90 -0.08 13.73
N GLN A 268 7.23 -0.02 13.70
CA GLN A 268 8.01 -0.15 12.46
C GLN A 268 7.78 -1.53 11.80
N ALA A 269 7.86 -2.60 12.58
CA ALA A 269 7.64 -3.96 12.07
C ALA A 269 6.19 -4.18 11.61
N GLN A 270 5.22 -3.61 12.33
CA GLN A 270 3.81 -3.66 11.96
C GLN A 270 3.53 -2.90 10.67
N SER A 271 4.06 -1.68 10.53
CA SER A 271 3.84 -0.85 9.34
C SER A 271 4.41 -1.52 8.09
N SER A 272 5.61 -2.09 8.17
CA SER A 272 6.22 -2.81 7.04
C SER A 272 5.52 -4.14 6.73
N ALA A 273 5.09 -4.90 7.75
CA ALA A 273 4.37 -6.16 7.56
C ALA A 273 3.00 -5.93 6.91
N THR A 274 2.25 -4.91 7.36
CA THR A 274 0.96 -4.54 6.75
C THR A 274 1.16 -4.10 5.30
N SER A 275 2.10 -3.19 5.02
CA SER A 275 2.42 -2.77 3.64
C SER A 275 2.80 -3.96 2.74
N SER A 276 3.60 -4.89 3.25
CA SER A 276 4.01 -6.11 2.53
C SER A 276 2.83 -7.04 2.24
N ALA A 277 1.96 -7.27 3.23
CA ALA A 277 0.76 -8.10 3.08
C ALA A 277 -0.17 -7.57 1.98
N PHE A 278 -0.33 -6.24 1.88
CA PHE A 278 -1.17 -5.61 0.85
C PHE A 278 -0.65 -5.98 -0.54
N ILE A 279 0.66 -5.84 -0.75
CA ILE A 279 1.30 -6.12 -2.03
C ILE A 279 1.18 -7.59 -2.40
N TYR A 280 1.45 -8.51 -1.46
CA TYR A 280 1.29 -9.93 -1.74
C TYR A 280 -0.17 -10.30 -2.06
N ASN A 281 -1.11 -9.85 -1.23
CA ASN A 281 -2.53 -10.17 -1.41
C ASN A 281 -3.04 -9.68 -2.76
N GLN A 282 -2.76 -8.42 -3.11
CA GLN A 282 -3.27 -7.84 -4.34
C GLN A 282 -2.69 -8.56 -5.59
N LEU A 283 -1.40 -8.92 -5.57
CA LEU A 283 -0.75 -9.65 -6.67
C LEU A 283 -1.26 -11.09 -6.76
N ALA A 284 -1.42 -11.78 -5.63
CA ALA A 284 -1.96 -13.14 -5.61
C ALA A 284 -3.38 -13.17 -6.19
N GLU A 285 -4.23 -12.23 -5.78
CA GLU A 285 -5.59 -12.09 -6.32
C GLU A 285 -5.59 -11.78 -7.82
N ARG A 286 -4.64 -10.96 -8.28
CA ARG A 286 -4.47 -10.70 -9.71
C ARG A 286 -4.11 -11.97 -10.48
N MET A 287 -3.19 -12.78 -9.95
CA MET A 287 -2.75 -14.04 -10.57
C MET A 287 -3.86 -15.11 -10.58
N LYS A 288 -4.68 -15.17 -9.53
CA LYS A 288 -5.89 -16.02 -9.51
C LYS A 288 -6.87 -15.63 -10.61
N LYS A 289 -7.19 -14.35 -10.74
CA LYS A 289 -8.09 -13.85 -11.79
C LYS A 289 -7.58 -14.14 -13.19
N LYS A 290 -6.26 -14.06 -13.42
CA LYS A 290 -5.64 -14.47 -14.69
C LYS A 290 -5.86 -15.96 -14.96
N SER A 291 -5.63 -16.81 -13.95
CA SER A 291 -5.74 -18.26 -14.07
C SER A 291 -7.17 -18.74 -14.32
N SER A 292 -8.17 -18.06 -13.78
CA SER A 292 -9.59 -18.38 -14.00
C SER A 292 -10.14 -17.95 -15.37
N ASN A 293 -9.42 -17.09 -16.09
CA ASN A 293 -9.82 -16.56 -17.40
C ASN A 293 -9.09 -17.24 -18.58
N ASN A 294 -8.18 -18.17 -18.31
CA ASN A 294 -7.50 -19.02 -19.29
C ASN A 294 -8.12 -20.42 -19.30
#